data_AF-A0A1L8Z9W0-F1
#
_entry.id   AF-A0A1L8Z9W0-F1
#
_cell.length_a   1.000
_cell.length_b   1.000
_cell.length_c   1.000
_cell.angle_alpha   90.00
_cell.angle_beta   90.00
_cell.angle_gamma   90.00
#
_symmetry.space_group_name_H-M   'P 1'
#
loop_
_entity.id
_entity.type
_entity.pdbx_description
1 polymer ?
#
loop_
_entity_poly.entity_id
_entity_poly.type
_entity_poly.pdbx_seq_one_letter_code
_entity_poly.pdbx_strand_id
1 'polypeptide(L)'
;MSGKEITGHILASILEESILFILRIFFIAYIEDNDIFKKILEENKLYRSSISFRYFFYDENTKNKLGYKKLITIFNLLDKGSDTIKFPIFNGGLFAEDKVKYLNDESLLSIG
;
A
#
# COMPACT_ATOMS: atom_id res chain seq x y z
N MET A 1 -18.46 -11.98 -24.22
CA MET A 1 -17.43 -11.03 -23.75
C MET A 1 -16.25 -11.15 -24.70
N SER A 2 -16.00 -10.19 -25.59
CA SER A 2 -14.77 -10.22 -26.39
C SER A 2 -13.61 -10.01 -25.42
N GLY A 3 -12.71 -10.99 -25.33
CA GLY A 3 -11.50 -10.87 -24.52
C GLY A 3 -10.75 -9.63 -25.00
N LYS A 4 -10.52 -8.66 -24.09
CA LYS A 4 -9.60 -7.56 -24.38
C LYS A 4 -8.25 -8.19 -24.71
N GLU A 5 -7.77 -7.95 -25.92
CA GLU A 5 -6.48 -8.46 -26.36
C GLU A 5 -5.39 -7.78 -25.50
N ILE A 6 -4.61 -8.59 -24.77
CA ILE A 6 -3.51 -8.10 -23.95
C ILE A 6 -2.36 -7.77 -24.89
N THR A 7 -2.09 -6.48 -25.08
CA THR A 7 -0.99 -6.01 -25.92
C THR A 7 0.33 -6.03 -25.13
N GLY A 8 1.47 -6.03 -25.84
CA GLY A 8 2.79 -5.92 -25.21
C GLY A 8 2.94 -4.66 -24.35
N HIS A 9 2.29 -3.55 -24.74
CA HIS A 9 2.23 -2.34 -23.93
C HIS A 9 1.52 -2.58 -22.58
N ILE A 10 0.40 -3.31 -22.58
CA ILE A 10 -0.33 -3.62 -21.33
C ILE A 10 0.55 -4.46 -20.40
N LEU A 11 1.26 -5.46 -20.94
CA LEU A 11 2.18 -6.28 -20.14
C LEU A 11 3.33 -5.45 -19.54
N ALA A 12 3.90 -4.53 -20.33
CA ALA A 12 4.95 -3.64 -19.85
C ALA A 12 4.45 -2.74 -18.70
N SER A 13 3.25 -2.17 -18.82
CA SER A 13 2.63 -1.37 -17.76
C SER A 13 2.37 -2.20 -16.50
N ILE A 14 1.86 -3.43 -16.62
CA ILE A 14 1.64 -4.32 -15.47
C ILE A 14 2.97 -4.63 -14.77
N LEU A 15 4.04 -4.88 -15.53
CA LEU A 15 5.37 -5.15 -14.95
C LEU A 15 5.90 -3.93 -14.18
N GLU A 16 5.83 -2.75 -14.79
CA GLU A 16 6.24 -1.49 -14.14
C GLU A 16 5.48 -1.26 -12.83
N GLU A 17 4.16 -1.38 -12.88
CA GLU A 17 3.31 -1.25 -11.69
C GLU A 17 3.61 -2.30 -10.63
N SER A 18 3.91 -3.55 -11.03
CA SER A 18 4.27 -4.62 -10.09
C SER A 18 5.56 -4.30 -9.35
N ILE A 19 6.56 -3.74 -10.05
CA ILE A 19 7.81 -3.30 -9.45
C ILE A 19 7.56 -2.16 -8.46
N LEU A 20 6.77 -1.15 -8.86
CA LEU A 20 6.40 -0.04 -7.98
C LEU A 20 5.66 -0.52 -6.73
N PHE A 21 4.74 -1.46 -6.88
CA PHE A 21 3.99 -2.06 -5.78
C PHE A 21 4.93 -2.74 -4.77
N ILE A 22 5.88 -3.54 -5.25
CA ILE A 22 6.88 -4.21 -4.41
C ILE A 22 7.79 -3.18 -3.71
N LEU A 23 8.23 -2.14 -4.44
CA LEU A 23 9.06 -1.07 -3.86
C LEU A 23 8.32 -0.31 -2.75
N ARG A 24 7.01 -0.05 -2.89
CA ARG A 24 6.19 0.56 -1.84
C ARG A 24 6.20 -0.28 -0.56
N ILE A 25 6.07 -1.60 -0.70
CA ILE A 25 6.11 -2.53 0.44
C ILE A 25 7.49 -2.47 1.13
N PHE A 26 8.58 -2.55 0.36
CA PHE A 26 9.92 -2.47 0.93
C PHE A 26 10.19 -1.13 1.60
N PHE A 27 9.70 -0.03 1.01
CA PHE A 27 9.83 1.28 1.61
C PHE A 27 9.12 1.37 2.96
N ILE A 28 7.89 0.82 3.07
CA ILE A 28 7.16 0.77 4.35
C ILE A 28 7.94 -0.07 5.38
N ALA A 29 8.44 -1.24 4.99
CA ALA A 29 9.24 -2.08 5.89
C ALA A 29 10.49 -1.34 6.39
N TYR A 30 11.16 -0.60 5.51
CA TYR A 30 12.34 0.22 5.84
C TYR A 30 12.01 1.35 6.81
N ILE A 31 10.96 2.15 6.55
CA ILE A 31 10.62 3.26 7.45
C ILE A 31 10.17 2.73 8.81
N GLU A 32 9.49 1.59 8.87
CA GLU A 32 9.07 1.02 10.15
C GLU A 32 10.24 0.47 11.00
N ASP A 33 11.39 0.20 10.39
CA ASP A 33 12.62 -0.17 11.09
C ASP A 33 13.54 1.00 11.39
N ASN A 34 13.32 2.13 10.72
CA ASN A 34 14.18 3.28 10.86
C ASN A 34 13.89 4.02 12.17
N ASP A 35 14.93 4.25 12.98
CA ASP A 35 14.82 4.89 14.30
C ASP A 35 14.17 6.29 14.25
N ILE A 36 14.33 7.03 13.14
CA ILE A 36 13.72 8.36 12.96
C ILE A 36 12.20 8.25 12.97
N PHE A 37 11.66 7.23 12.32
CA PHE A 37 10.22 7.02 12.20
C PHE A 37 9.67 6.16 13.34
N LYS A 38 10.48 5.29 13.92
CA LYS A 38 10.10 4.37 15.00
C LYS A 38 9.42 5.10 16.16
N LYS A 39 9.93 6.25 16.58
CA LYS A 39 9.31 7.07 17.64
C LYS A 39 7.92 7.59 17.25
N ILE A 40 7.77 8.10 16.02
CA ILE A 40 6.49 8.57 15.47
C ILE A 40 5.47 7.42 15.41
N LEU A 41 5.94 6.23 15.04
CA LEU A 41 5.15 5.01 14.93
C LEU A 41 4.72 4.46 16.30
N GLU A 42 5.60 4.48 17.29
CA GLU A 42 5.32 4.03 18.66
C GLU A 42 4.35 4.95 19.40
N GLU A 43 4.48 6.27 19.20
CA GLU A 43 3.60 7.28 19.80
C GLU A 43 2.20 7.30 19.16
N ASN A 44 2.07 6.85 17.91
CA ASN A 44 0.80 6.81 17.19
C ASN A 44 0.12 5.43 17.31
N LYS A 45 -0.66 5.25 18.39
CA LYS A 45 -1.43 4.02 18.64
C LYS A 45 -2.31 3.59 17.44
N LEU A 46 -2.94 4.56 16.75
CA LEU A 46 -3.81 4.28 15.60
C LEU A 46 -3.02 3.79 14.40
N TYR A 47 -1.84 4.37 14.12
CA TYR A 47 -0.95 3.84 13.10
C TYR A 47 -0.57 2.40 13.45
N ARG A 48 -0.13 2.14 14.69
CA ARG A 48 0.33 0.83 15.12
C ARG A 48 -0.73 -0.26 14.99
N SER A 49 -1.98 0.03 15.36
CA SER A 49 -3.08 -0.95 15.28
C SER A 49 -3.65 -1.13 13.88
N SER A 50 -3.65 -0.06 13.07
CA SER A 50 -4.49 0.00 11.87
C SER A 50 -3.69 0.12 10.57
N ILE A 51 -2.42 0.50 10.61
CA ILE A 51 -1.60 0.81 9.43
C ILE A 51 -0.30 -0.01 9.41
N SER A 52 0.33 -0.26 10.57
CA SER A 52 1.67 -0.85 10.60
C SER A 52 1.78 -2.18 9.86
N PHE A 53 2.72 -2.22 8.91
CA PHE A 53 3.01 -3.39 8.09
C PHE A 53 3.57 -4.55 8.92
N ARG A 54 4.36 -4.27 9.97
CA ARG A 54 4.82 -5.32 10.90
C ARG A 54 3.68 -5.99 11.64
N TYR A 55 2.78 -5.19 12.24
CA TYR A 55 1.68 -5.72 13.04
C TYR A 55 0.57 -6.34 12.18
N PHE A 56 0.60 -6.11 10.85
CA PHE A 56 -0.35 -6.64 9.89
C PHE A 56 -0.29 -8.17 9.72
N PHE A 57 0.90 -8.77 9.71
CA PHE A 57 1.03 -10.23 9.53
C PHE A 57 0.77 -11.04 10.80
N TYR A 58 0.65 -10.38 11.95
CA TYR A 58 0.40 -11.05 13.23
C TYR A 58 -1.07 -11.24 13.56
N ASP A 59 -2.00 -10.62 12.81
CA ASP A 59 -3.42 -10.56 13.16
C ASP A 59 -4.31 -11.47 12.29
N GLU A 60 -5.44 -11.89 12.86
CA GLU A 60 -6.47 -12.73 12.21
C GLU A 60 -7.05 -12.10 10.93
N ASN A 61 -6.78 -10.82 10.68
CA ASN A 61 -7.14 -10.09 9.47
C ASN A 61 -6.58 -10.70 8.17
N THR A 62 -5.49 -11.48 8.23
CA THR A 62 -5.01 -12.28 7.08
C THR A 62 -5.98 -13.41 6.70
N LYS A 63 -6.76 -13.94 7.66
CA LYS A 63 -7.79 -14.97 7.39
C LYS A 63 -8.95 -14.43 6.53
N ASN A 64 -9.23 -13.13 6.58
CA ASN A 64 -10.33 -12.48 5.86
C ASN A 64 -9.95 -11.88 4.49
N LYS A 65 -8.75 -12.16 3.96
CA LYS A 65 -8.25 -11.63 2.66
C LYS A 65 -8.27 -10.10 2.51
N LEU A 66 -8.37 -9.35 3.60
CA LEU A 66 -8.40 -7.88 3.60
C LEU A 66 -7.02 -7.23 3.38
N GLY A 67 -5.97 -8.05 3.20
CA GLY A 67 -4.59 -7.56 3.11
C GLY A 67 -4.33 -6.61 1.96
N TYR A 68 -4.90 -6.89 0.79
CA TYR A 68 -4.70 -6.04 -0.38
C TYR A 68 -5.32 -4.66 -0.19
N LYS A 69 -6.60 -4.61 0.19
CA LYS A 69 -7.32 -3.37 0.49
C LYS A 69 -6.59 -2.52 1.53
N LYS A 70 -6.02 -3.17 2.56
CA LYS A 70 -5.27 -2.47 3.59
C LYS A 70 -3.94 -1.90 3.07
N LEU A 71 -3.23 -2.60 2.19
CA LEU A 71 -2.05 -2.04 1.51
C LEU A 71 -2.40 -0.77 0.73
N ILE A 72 -3.52 -0.78 -0.01
CA ILE A 72 -4.00 0.40 -0.72
C ILE A 72 -4.32 1.55 0.26
N THR A 73 -4.95 1.25 1.39
CA THR A 73 -5.20 2.25 2.45
C THR A 73 -3.90 2.86 2.99
N ILE A 74 -2.87 2.04 3.22
CA ILE A 74 -1.55 2.51 3.68
C ILE A 74 -0.90 3.39 2.60
N PHE A 75 -0.93 2.98 1.33
CA PHE A 75 -0.38 3.79 0.24
C PHE A 75 -1.06 5.15 0.14
N ASN A 76 -2.39 5.19 0.23
CA ASN A 76 -3.16 6.42 0.20
C ASN A 76 -2.85 7.34 1.40
N LEU A 77 -2.66 6.77 2.60
CA LEU A 77 -2.21 7.54 3.76
C LEU A 77 -0.84 8.17 3.52
N LEU A 78 0.10 7.42 2.95
CA LEU A 78 1.45 7.90 2.68
C LEU A 78 1.51 8.91 1.53
N ASP A 79 0.54 8.86 0.61
CA ASP A 79 0.41 9.81 -0.49
C ASP A 79 -0.27 11.12 -0.07
N LYS A 80 -1.43 11.02 0.59
CA LYS A 80 -2.35 12.14 0.83
C LYS A 80 -2.47 12.55 2.31
N GLY A 81 -1.96 11.75 3.23
CA GLY A 81 -2.13 11.95 4.66
C GLY A 81 -3.48 11.51 5.20
N SER A 82 -3.73 11.83 6.47
CA SER A 82 -4.99 11.57 7.17
C SER A 82 -5.20 12.58 8.28
N ASP A 83 -6.45 13.00 8.49
CA ASP A 83 -6.84 13.88 9.59
C ASP A 83 -6.73 13.18 10.96
N THR A 84 -6.81 11.84 10.99
CA THR A 84 -6.81 11.05 12.23
C THR A 84 -5.45 10.45 12.54
N ILE A 85 -4.67 10.12 11.52
CA ILE A 85 -3.34 9.51 11.66
C ILE A 85 -2.28 10.54 11.26
N LYS A 86 -1.63 11.12 12.26
CA LYS A 86 -0.47 12.00 12.04
C LYS A 86 0.74 11.16 11.66
N PHE A 87 1.07 11.15 10.37
CA PHE A 87 2.25 10.50 9.81
C PHE A 87 2.83 11.38 8.67
N PRO A 88 4.15 11.35 8.41
CA PRO A 88 4.74 12.09 7.30
C PRO A 88 4.12 11.72 5.95
N ILE A 89 3.82 12.75 5.15
CA ILE A 89 3.24 12.62 3.81
C ILE A 89 4.38 12.69 2.78
N PHE A 90 4.34 11.83 1.77
CA PHE A 90 5.35 11.75 0.72
C PHE A 90 4.91 12.40 -0.61
N ASN A 91 3.71 13.01 -0.66
CA ASN A 91 3.18 13.90 -1.70
C ASN A 91 3.45 13.43 -3.14
N GLY A 92 2.88 12.30 -3.57
CA GLY A 92 2.97 11.89 -4.98
C GLY A 92 4.33 11.32 -5.41
N GLY A 93 5.22 10.98 -4.47
CA GLY A 93 6.47 10.28 -4.77
C GLY A 93 6.23 8.83 -5.18
N LEU A 94 6.82 7.89 -4.43
CA LEU A 94 6.61 6.46 -4.65
C LEU A 94 5.12 6.05 -4.53
N PHE A 95 4.33 6.80 -3.75
CA PHE A 95 2.94 6.48 -3.40
C PHE A 95 1.86 7.13 -4.27
N ALA A 96 2.25 7.91 -5.27
CA ALA A 96 1.30 8.61 -6.15
C ALA A 96 0.25 7.66 -6.76
N GLU A 97 -1.02 8.07 -6.70
CA GLU A 97 -2.14 7.30 -7.24
C GLU A 97 -2.01 7.08 -8.76
N ASP A 98 -1.53 8.08 -9.49
CA ASP A 98 -1.42 8.10 -10.95
C ASP A 98 -0.33 7.16 -11.50
N LYS A 99 0.58 6.68 -10.65
CA LYS A 99 1.66 5.75 -11.03
C LYS A 99 1.21 4.29 -11.12
N VAL A 100 -0.01 3.98 -10.68
CA VAL A 100 -0.48 2.59 -10.57
C VAL A 100 -1.95 2.51 -10.98
N LYS A 101 -2.21 2.13 -12.22
CA LYS A 101 -3.54 2.08 -12.82
C LYS A 101 -4.21 0.71 -12.70
N TYR A 102 -3.44 -0.37 -12.81
CA TYR A 102 -3.93 -1.76 -12.76
C TYR A 102 -3.89 -2.34 -11.35
N LEU A 103 -2.92 -1.95 -10.53
CA LEU A 103 -2.75 -2.50 -9.18
C LEU A 103 -3.27 -1.59 -8.06
N ASN A 104 -3.80 -0.40 -8.34
CA ASN A 104 -4.39 0.46 -7.30
C ASN A 104 -5.92 0.29 -7.21
N ASP A 105 -6.36 -0.96 -7.06
CA ASP A 105 -7.78 -1.31 -6.98
C ASP A 105 -8.04 -2.20 -5.76
N GLU A 106 -8.73 -1.67 -4.74
CA GLU A 106 -9.07 -2.41 -3.53
C GLU A 106 -9.90 -3.69 -3.80
N SER A 107 -10.53 -3.79 -4.97
CA SER A 107 -11.35 -4.92 -5.39
C SER A 107 -10.61 -6.00 -6.18
N LEU A 108 -9.34 -5.79 -6.54
CA LEU A 108 -8.56 -6.68 -7.43
C LEU A 108 -8.51 -8.15 -6.95
N LEU A 109 -8.57 -8.35 -5.63
CA LEU A 109 -8.56 -9.68 -4.98
C LEU A 109 -9.83 -9.95 -4.16
N SER A 110 -10.87 -9.12 -4.31
CA SER A 110 -12.16 -9.36 -3.69
C SER A 110 -12.80 -10.58 -4.35
N ILE A 111 -13.28 -11.52 -3.53
CA ILE A 111 -14.13 -12.60 -4.02
C ILE A 111 -15.50 -11.96 -4.23
N GLY A 112 -15.97 -11.93 -5.48
CA GLY A 112 -17.35 -11.55 -5.79
C GLY A 112 -18.36 -12.50 -5.16
#